data_AF-A0A8S3GN13-F1
#
_entry.id   AF-A0A8S3GN13-F1
#
_cell.length_a   1.000
_cell.length_b   1.000
_cell.length_c   1.000
_cell.angle_alpha   90.00
_cell.angle_beta   90.00
_cell.angle_gamma   90.00
#
_symmetry.space_group_name_H-M   'P 1'
#
loop_
_entity.id
_entity.type
_entity.pdbx_description
1 polymer ?
#
loop_
_entity_poly.entity_id
_entity_poly.type
_entity_poly.pdbx_seq_one_letter_code
_entity_poly.pdbx_strand_id
1 'polypeptide(L)'
;MTIRTDTRNNKWFCEANSQFWPGQEFSIEIEEILYQQRSKYQDVLVFKSKTYGNVLVLDDCIQCTERDEFAYQEMAAFLPLLSHPDPKRVKLE
;
A
#
# COMPACT_ATOMS: atom_id res chain seq x y z
N MET A 1 -9.80 -6.66 -8.08
CA MET A 1 -9.10 -5.75 -9.02
C MET A 1 -9.96 -4.54 -9.34
N THR A 2 -9.67 -3.44 -8.67
CA THR A 2 -10.54 -2.24 -8.62
C THR A 2 -9.91 -1.06 -9.37
N ILE A 3 -9.50 -1.28 -10.62
CA ILE A 3 -9.04 -0.17 -11.48
C ILE A 3 -10.25 0.41 -12.20
N ARG A 4 -10.55 1.70 -11.95
CA ARG A 4 -11.61 2.45 -12.62
C ARG A 4 -11.01 3.45 -13.60
N THR A 5 -11.73 3.72 -14.68
CA THR A 5 -11.36 4.74 -15.66
C THR A 5 -12.34 5.90 -15.54
N ASP A 6 -11.83 7.13 -15.46
CA ASP A 6 -12.67 8.33 -15.42
C ASP A 6 -13.11 8.79 -16.82
N THR A 7 -13.90 9.86 -16.90
CA THR A 7 -14.40 10.45 -18.16
C THR A 7 -13.29 11.04 -19.04
N ARG A 8 -12.07 11.19 -18.52
CA ARG A 8 -10.88 11.69 -19.21
C ARG A 8 -9.90 10.58 -19.59
N ASN A 9 -10.31 9.30 -19.46
CA ASN A 9 -9.47 8.11 -19.67
C ASN A 9 -8.30 7.94 -18.67
N ASN A 10 -8.32 8.63 -17.53
CA ASN A 10 -7.32 8.38 -16.49
C ASN A 10 -7.70 7.12 -15.71
N LYS A 11 -6.68 6.33 -15.34
CA LYS A 11 -6.84 5.10 -14.56
C LYS A 11 -6.65 5.40 -13.08
N TRP A 12 -7.53 4.85 -12.25
CA TRP A 12 -7.55 5.04 -10.81
C TRP A 12 -7.57 3.68 -10.13
N PHE A 13 -6.67 3.46 -9.17
CA PHE A 13 -6.75 2.35 -8.24
C PHE A 13 -7.65 2.75 -7.08
N CYS A 14 -8.68 1.96 -6.78
CA CYS A 14 -9.66 2.23 -5.74
C CYS A 14 -9.60 1.14 -4.65
N GLU A 15 -9.05 1.47 -3.49
CA GLU A 15 -9.06 0.59 -2.33
C GLU A 15 -10.43 0.66 -1.63
N ALA A 16 -11.20 -0.42 -1.75
CA ALA A 16 -12.48 -0.57 -1.09
C ALA A 16 -12.57 -1.97 -0.48
N ASN A 17 -13.05 -2.07 0.76
CA ASN A 17 -13.28 -3.36 1.41
C ASN A 17 -14.62 -3.32 2.18
N SER A 18 -15.57 -4.11 1.71
CA SER A 18 -16.91 -4.19 2.29
C SER A 18 -16.95 -4.88 3.67
N GLN A 19 -15.91 -5.63 4.02
CA GLN A 19 -15.84 -6.36 5.29
C GLN A 19 -15.22 -5.50 6.40
N PHE A 20 -14.13 -4.80 6.13
CA PHE A 20 -13.37 -4.07 7.15
C PHE A 20 -13.70 -2.57 7.20
N TRP A 21 -14.00 -1.92 6.07
CA TRP A 21 -14.33 -0.48 6.01
C TRP A 21 -15.49 -0.19 5.03
N PRO A 22 -16.71 -0.68 5.33
CA PRO A 22 -17.86 -0.48 4.45
C PRO A 22 -18.19 1.01 4.26
N GLY A 23 -18.55 1.39 3.04
CA GLY A 23 -18.98 2.76 2.69
C GLY A 23 -17.85 3.77 2.50
N GLN A 24 -16.59 3.34 2.54
CA GLN A 24 -15.42 4.17 2.35
C GLN A 24 -14.52 3.59 1.25
N GLU A 25 -13.87 4.47 0.49
CA GLU A 25 -12.94 4.10 -0.57
C GLU A 25 -11.81 5.13 -0.62
N PHE A 26 -10.57 4.66 -0.76
CA PHE A 26 -9.42 5.51 -1.01
C PHE A 26 -8.92 5.29 -2.44
N SER A 27 -8.73 6.36 -3.21
CA SER A 27 -8.40 6.26 -4.63
C SER A 27 -7.11 6.98 -4.99
N ILE A 28 -6.25 6.32 -5.75
CA ILE A 28 -4.97 6.86 -6.24
C ILE A 28 -4.92 6.77 -7.77
N GLU A 29 -4.56 7.88 -8.42
CA GLU A 29 -4.39 7.92 -9.87
C GLU A 29 -3.12 7.15 -10.30
N ILE A 30 -3.30 6.26 -11.26
CA ILE A 30 -2.26 5.40 -11.82
C ILE A 30 -1.60 6.12 -13.00
N GLU A 31 -0.28 6.27 -12.94
CA GLU A 31 0.54 6.68 -14.08
C GLU A 31 0.88 5.47 -14.96
N GLU A 32 1.37 4.39 -14.35
CA GLU A 32 1.84 3.21 -15.06
C GLU A 32 1.72 1.97 -14.17
N ILE A 33 1.31 0.83 -14.75
CA ILE A 33 1.35 -0.46 -14.04
C ILE A 33 2.73 -1.06 -14.26
N LEU A 34 3.46 -1.28 -13.16
CA LEU A 34 4.83 -1.80 -13.20
C LEU A 34 4.86 -3.33 -13.11
N TYR A 35 3.96 -3.91 -12.32
CA TYR A 35 3.87 -5.35 -12.13
C TYR A 35 2.45 -5.75 -11.73
N GLN A 36 1.97 -6.89 -12.25
CA GLN A 36 0.68 -7.43 -11.86
C GLN A 36 0.67 -8.96 -12.04
N GLN A 37 0.58 -9.70 -10.93
CA GLN A 37 0.51 -11.15 -10.96
C GLN A 37 -0.07 -11.75 -9.67
N ARG A 38 -0.87 -12.82 -9.80
CA ARG A 38 -1.25 -13.69 -8.68
C ARG A 38 -0.06 -14.57 -8.29
N SER A 39 0.45 -14.41 -7.07
CA SER A 39 1.43 -15.33 -6.49
C SER A 39 0.75 -16.61 -5.99
N LYS A 40 1.52 -17.54 -5.41
CA LYS A 40 0.95 -18.73 -4.75
C LYS A 40 -0.01 -18.37 -3.60
N TYR A 41 0.14 -17.19 -3.00
CA TYR A 41 -0.56 -16.80 -1.78
C TYR A 41 -1.59 -15.71 -2.02
N GLN A 42 -1.23 -14.67 -2.78
CA GLN A 42 -1.97 -13.41 -2.89
C GLN A 42 -1.80 -12.75 -4.28
N ASP A 43 -2.73 -11.86 -4.62
CA ASP A 43 -2.61 -10.97 -5.78
C ASP A 43 -1.62 -9.87 -5.48
N VAL A 44 -0.64 -9.68 -6.37
CA VAL A 44 0.38 -8.65 -6.25
C VAL A 44 0.20 -7.65 -7.38
N LEU A 45 0.05 -6.39 -7.02
CA LEU A 45 0.01 -5.27 -7.95
C LEU A 45 1.02 -4.22 -7.50
N VAL A 46 1.87 -3.79 -8.42
CA VAL A 46 2.78 -2.65 -8.24
C VAL A 46 2.51 -1.67 -9.35
N PHE A 47 2.27 -0.43 -9.00
CA PHE A 47 2.04 0.64 -9.97
C PHE A 47 2.73 1.91 -9.55
N LYS A 48 3.12 2.71 -10.53
CA LYS A 48 3.56 4.08 -10.34
C LYS A 48 2.33 4.97 -10.29
N SER A 49 2.18 5.72 -9.21
CA SER A 49 1.13 6.72 -9.06
C SER A 49 1.57 8.10 -9.55
N LYS A 50 0.60 8.99 -9.79
CA LYS A 50 0.89 10.39 -10.15
C LYS A 50 1.49 11.22 -9.03
N THR A 51 1.16 10.91 -7.78
CA THR A 51 1.42 11.81 -6.64
C THR A 51 2.04 11.14 -5.42
N TYR A 52 2.11 9.81 -5.37
CA TYR A 52 2.60 9.01 -4.23
C TYR A 52 3.84 8.16 -4.56
N GLY A 53 4.41 8.28 -5.75
CA GLY A 53 5.50 7.42 -6.22
C GLY A 53 5.03 6.00 -6.53
N ASN A 54 5.89 5.01 -6.32
CA ASN A 54 5.52 3.60 -6.48
C ASN A 54 4.63 3.13 -5.32
N VAL A 55 3.63 2.32 -5.66
CA VAL A 55 2.62 1.81 -4.73
C VAL A 55 2.60 0.28 -4.80
N LEU A 56 2.70 -0.37 -3.65
CA LEU A 56 2.54 -1.82 -3.49
C LEU A 56 1.14 -2.14 -2.98
N VAL A 57 0.44 -3.03 -3.68
CA VAL A 57 -0.89 -3.52 -3.33
C VAL A 57 -0.86 -5.05 -3.27
N LEU A 58 -1.43 -5.59 -2.19
CA LEU A 58 -1.62 -7.02 -1.97
C LEU A 58 -3.10 -7.31 -1.72
N ASP A 59 -3.68 -8.24 -2.48
CA ASP A 59 -5.11 -8.62 -2.39
C ASP A 59 -6.06 -7.39 -2.35
N ASP A 60 -5.84 -6.44 -3.28
CA ASP A 60 -6.57 -5.17 -3.41
C ASP A 60 -6.43 -4.20 -2.20
N CYS A 61 -5.48 -4.44 -1.28
CA CYS A 61 -5.15 -3.58 -0.13
C CYS A 61 -3.76 -2.92 -0.29
N ILE A 62 -3.68 -1.60 -0.13
CA ILE A 62 -2.44 -0.82 -0.22
C ILE A 62 -1.56 -1.15 0.99
N GLN A 63 -0.33 -1.57 0.72
CA GLN A 63 0.63 -1.92 1.77
C GLN A 63 1.58 -0.78 2.07
N CYS A 64 2.07 -0.10 1.04
CA CYS A 64 2.91 1.08 1.20
C CYS A 64 2.91 1.93 -0.07
N THR A 65 3.23 3.21 0.12
CA THR A 65 3.60 4.13 -0.95
C THR A 65 4.94 4.78 -0.62
N GLU A 66 5.76 5.07 -1.63
CA GLU A 66 7.05 5.76 -1.42
C GLU A 66 6.90 7.12 -0.71
N ARG A 67 5.73 7.77 -0.86
CA ARG A 67 5.50 9.09 -0.28
C ARG A 67 5.25 9.09 1.22
N ASP A 68 4.65 8.04 1.79
CA ASP A 68 4.18 8.03 3.19
C ASP A 68 4.64 6.82 4.01
N GLU A 69 5.39 5.89 3.41
CA GLU A 69 5.86 4.68 4.10
C GLU A 69 6.63 4.96 5.39
N PHE A 70 7.37 6.08 5.46
CA PHE A 70 8.19 6.46 6.61
C PHE A 70 7.34 6.59 7.88
N ALA A 71 6.11 7.09 7.77
CA ALA A 71 5.25 7.29 8.93
C ALA A 71 4.90 5.96 9.60
N TYR A 72 4.66 4.91 8.82
CA TYR A 72 4.41 3.58 9.36
C TYR A 72 5.71 2.89 9.79
N GLN A 73 6.72 2.86 8.91
CA GLN A 73 7.96 2.12 9.14
C GLN A 73 8.74 2.65 10.35
N GLU A 74 8.89 3.97 10.47
CA GLU A 74 9.60 4.59 11.60
C GLU A 74 8.84 4.39 12.91
N MET A 75 7.52 4.50 12.90
CA MET A 75 6.73 4.28 14.12
C MET A 75 6.78 2.83 14.56
N ALA A 76 6.63 1.88 13.63
CA ALA A 76 6.71 0.45 13.93
C ALA A 76 8.09 0.04 14.45
N ALA A 77 9.17 0.65 13.94
CA ALA A 77 10.52 0.36 14.38
C ALA A 77 10.90 1.11 15.66
N PHE A 78 10.74 2.43 15.71
CA PHE A 78 11.30 3.28 16.76
C PHE A 78 10.49 3.24 18.06
N LEU A 79 9.16 3.08 18.02
CA LEU A 79 8.38 2.96 19.25
C LEU A 79 8.90 1.82 20.16
N PRO A 80 9.05 0.56 19.70
CA PRO A 80 9.58 -0.51 20.55
C PRO A 80 11.07 -0.35 20.84
N LEU A 81 11.88 0.12 19.88
CA LEU A 81 13.33 0.27 20.06
C LEU A 81 13.68 1.34 21.10
N LEU A 82 12.98 2.48 21.09
CA LEU A 82 13.22 3.58 22.03
C LEU A 82 12.60 3.32 23.41
N SER A 83 11.65 2.38 23.51
CA SER A 83 11.05 1.99 24.79
C SER A 83 11.90 0.97 25.58
N HIS A 84 12.92 0.39 24.96
CA HIS A 84 13.83 -0.56 25.59
C HIS A 84 15.22 0.06 25.79
N PRO A 85 15.86 -0.06 26.96
CA PRO A 85 17.10 0.67 27.27
C PRO A 85 18.34 0.23 26.47
N ASP A 86 18.41 -1.05 26.06
CA ASP A 86 19.53 -1.60 25.26
C ASP A 86 19.07 -2.81 24.42
N PRO A 87 18.30 -2.61 23.33
CA PRO A 87 17.75 -3.71 22.53
C PRO A 87 18.87 -4.39 21.71
N LYS A 88 19.17 -5.67 22.02
CA LYS A 88 20.25 -6.44 21.36
C LYS A 88 19.78 -7.49 20.35
N ARG A 89 18.53 -7.93 20.48
CA ARG A 89 17.93 -8.95 19.62
C ARG A 89 16.51 -8.51 19.30
N VAL A 90 16.28 -8.24 18.02
CA VAL A 90 15.00 -7.74 17.49
C VAL A 90 14.58 -8.71 16.40
N LYS A 91 13.30 -9.08 16.39
CA LYS A 91 12.74 -10.02 15.43
C LYS A 91 11.50 -9.39 14.81
N LEU A 92 11.46 -9.37 13.48
CA LEU A 92 10.28 -9.08 12.69
C LEU A 92 9.77 -10.44 12.17
N GLU A 93 8.62 -10.88 12.65
CA GLU A 93 7.88 -12.05 12.14
C GLU A 93 6.61 -11.63 11.44
#